data_AF-A0AAV5FIN1-F1
#
_entry.id   AF-A0AAV5FIN1-F1
#
_cell.length_a   1.000
_cell.length_b   1.000
_cell.length_c   1.000
_cell.angle_alpha   90.00
_cell.angle_beta   90.00
_cell.angle_gamma   90.00
#
_symmetry.space_group_name_H-M   'P 1'
#
loop_
_entity.id
_entity.type
_entity.pdbx_description
1 polymer ?
#
loop_
_entity_poly.entity_id
_entity_poly.type
_entity_poly.pdbx_seq_one_letter_code
_entity_poly.pdbx_strand_id
1 'polypeptide(L)'
;MESVQLLTLGLAIFIFIVVFRRRTAYARPVPTLPRVVVRDPEVVRRILFDHADAFSDRGVSSFPVDFNGTRLQKRYSMNTVPFGPRWRSFRCNLTSNIFHPSRLGWLGHFQREAVKALVADLSAQCPAGEVTVRDSLHRAIFPLLVRLCFGDGVDMHVVHAIRSTLQEFFDGINPARALAPSMLGRLVHWRQWLRFAGTFERLNALFGPLIEERRRRSKCGGFHSYVDSLLEL
;
A
#
# COMPACT_ATOMS: atom_id res chain seq x y z
N MET A 1 52.95 -1.86 6.20
CA MET A 1 51.63 -2.05 5.56
C MET A 1 50.48 -1.62 6.47
N GLU A 2 50.61 -1.77 7.79
CA GLU A 2 49.52 -1.46 8.75
C GLU A 2 49.20 0.05 8.88
N SER A 3 50.21 0.94 8.78
CA SER A 3 50.00 2.40 8.85
C SER A 3 49.17 2.96 7.70
N VAL A 4 49.37 2.43 6.49
CA VAL A 4 48.60 2.82 5.29
C VAL A 4 47.16 2.32 5.40
N GLN A 5 46.94 1.12 5.95
CA GLN A 5 45.60 0.58 6.18
C GLN A 5 44.82 1.36 7.26
N LEU A 6 45.49 1.80 8.31
CA LEU A 6 44.86 2.65 9.34
C LEU A 6 44.49 4.04 8.79
N LEU A 7 45.34 4.63 7.93
CA LEU A 7 45.05 5.91 7.29
C LEU A 7 43.90 5.81 6.28
N THR A 8 43.83 4.75 5.48
CA THR A 8 42.72 4.56 4.53
C THR A 8 41.40 4.29 5.26
N LEU A 9 41.43 3.55 6.37
CA LEU A 9 40.26 3.28 7.19
C LEU A 9 39.78 4.54 7.93
N GLY A 10 40.71 5.36 8.44
CA GLY A 10 40.40 6.67 9.02
C GLY A 10 39.81 7.65 7.99
N LEU A 11 40.36 7.70 6.78
CA LEU A 11 39.84 8.52 5.68
C LEU A 11 38.43 8.06 5.26
N ALA A 12 38.21 6.75 5.16
CA ALA A 12 36.90 6.19 4.82
C ALA A 12 35.83 6.51 5.88
N ILE A 13 36.17 6.41 7.18
CA ILE A 13 35.29 6.82 8.29
C ILE A 13 35.01 8.32 8.23
N PHE A 14 36.03 9.15 7.97
CA PHE A 14 35.85 10.59 7.86
C PHE A 14 34.94 10.97 6.70
N ILE A 15 35.16 10.38 5.51
CA ILE A 15 34.28 10.56 4.34
C ILE A 15 32.86 10.10 4.67
N PHE A 16 32.71 8.95 5.32
CA PHE A 16 31.41 8.45 5.75
C PHE A 16 30.72 9.44 6.69
N ILE A 17 31.41 9.98 7.70
CA ILE A 17 30.88 10.98 8.63
C ILE A 17 30.53 12.27 7.90
N VAL A 18 31.37 12.76 6.98
CA VAL A 18 31.10 13.98 6.20
C VAL A 18 29.91 13.81 5.27
N VAL A 19 29.80 12.68 4.57
CA VAL A 19 28.64 12.35 3.72
C VAL A 19 27.39 12.16 4.58
N PHE A 20 27.51 11.52 5.73
CA PHE A 20 26.43 11.33 6.70
C PHE A 20 25.94 12.67 7.25
N ARG A 21 26.84 13.56 7.67
CA ARG A 21 26.53 14.91 8.17
C ARG A 21 26.02 15.85 7.08
N ARG A 22 26.51 15.74 5.85
CA ARG A 22 25.94 16.48 4.70
C ARG A 22 24.53 16.00 4.41
N ARG A 23 24.28 14.69 4.39
CA ARG A 23 22.91 14.14 4.22
C ARG A 23 21.98 14.56 5.36
N THR A 24 22.44 14.65 6.61
CA THR A 24 21.62 15.15 7.73
C THR A 24 21.35 16.66 7.64
N ALA A 25 22.32 17.46 7.16
CA ALA A 25 22.14 18.91 7.00
C ALA A 25 21.12 19.28 5.91
N TYR A 26 20.96 18.44 4.87
CA TYR A 26 19.93 18.61 3.84
C TYR A 26 18.58 18.01 4.20
N ALA A 27 18.49 17.20 5.25
CA ALA A 27 17.21 16.79 5.83
C ALA A 27 16.66 17.98 6.62
N ARG A 28 16.09 18.96 5.92
CA ARG A 28 15.32 20.03 6.57
C ARG A 28 14.30 19.36 7.51
N PRO A 29 14.26 19.70 8.81
CA PRO A 29 13.19 19.24 9.66
C PRO A 29 11.88 19.65 8.98
N VAL A 30 11.04 18.67 8.64
CA VAL A 30 9.70 18.95 8.16
C VAL A 30 9.05 19.80 9.24
N PRO A 31 8.58 21.03 8.92
CA PRO A 31 7.93 21.87 9.92
C PRO A 31 6.85 21.04 10.60
N THR A 32 6.91 20.91 11.92
CA THR A 32 5.84 20.29 12.69
C THR A 32 4.64 21.21 12.60
N LEU A 33 3.83 21.02 11.57
CA LEU A 33 2.57 21.72 11.43
C LEU A 33 1.70 21.36 12.65
N PRO A 34 1.03 22.34 13.27
CA PRO A 34 0.15 22.06 14.40
C PRO A 34 -0.93 21.06 13.95
N ARG A 35 -1.01 19.93 14.66
CA ARG A 35 -2.07 18.95 14.43
C ARG A 35 -3.31 19.38 15.19
N VAL A 36 -4.32 19.84 14.47
CA VAL A 36 -5.64 20.13 15.03
C VAL A 36 -6.48 18.85 15.01
N VAL A 37 -7.01 18.45 16.16
CA VAL A 37 -7.90 17.30 16.28
C VAL A 37 -9.31 17.81 16.56
N VAL A 38 -10.21 17.63 15.59
CA VAL A 38 -11.62 17.99 15.72
C VAL A 38 -12.39 16.78 16.23
N ARG A 39 -13.13 16.96 17.33
CA ARG A 39 -13.95 15.89 17.94
C ARG A 39 -15.45 16.16 17.88
N ASP A 40 -15.84 17.42 17.65
CA ASP A 40 -17.24 17.83 17.57
C ASP A 40 -17.89 17.27 16.28
N PRO A 41 -18.98 16.50 16.37
CA PRO A 41 -19.61 15.88 15.21
C PRO A 41 -20.12 16.88 14.16
N GLU A 42 -20.65 18.02 14.59
CA GLU A 42 -21.18 19.04 13.69
C GLU A 42 -20.06 19.78 12.94
N VAL A 43 -18.95 20.06 13.63
CA VAL A 43 -17.75 20.59 12.98
C VAL A 43 -17.16 19.56 12.01
N VAL A 44 -17.09 18.27 12.38
CA VAL A 44 -16.63 17.20 11.49
C VAL A 44 -17.50 17.11 10.25
N ARG A 45 -18.83 17.17 10.39
CA ARG A 45 -19.75 17.16 9.25
C ARG A 45 -19.50 18.36 8.32
N ARG A 46 -19.39 19.57 8.88
CA ARG A 46 -19.10 20.79 8.10
C ARG A 46 -17.77 20.68 7.34
N ILE A 47 -16.73 20.16 7.98
CA ILE A 47 -15.42 19.96 7.36
C ILE A 47 -15.49 18.94 6.21
N LEU A 48 -16.16 17.81 6.42
CA LEU A 48 -16.19 16.70 5.45
C LEU A 48 -17.19 16.88 4.31
N PHE A 49 -18.24 17.67 4.48
CA PHE A 49 -19.30 17.86 3.49
C PHE A 49 -19.33 19.29 2.95
N ASP A 50 -19.52 20.27 3.84
CA ASP A 50 -19.78 21.67 3.44
C ASP A 50 -18.49 22.36 2.94
N HIS A 51 -17.33 21.95 3.47
CA HIS A 51 -16.00 22.46 3.11
C HIS A 51 -15.04 21.37 2.61
N ALA A 52 -15.59 20.30 2.01
CA ALA A 52 -14.82 19.13 1.61
C ALA A 52 -13.61 19.46 0.73
N ASP A 53 -13.74 20.38 -0.22
CA ASP A 53 -12.66 20.75 -1.14
C ASP A 53 -11.43 21.35 -0.42
N ALA A 54 -11.64 22.06 0.69
CA ALA A 54 -10.56 22.70 1.45
C ALA A 54 -9.82 21.71 2.38
N PHE A 55 -10.50 20.65 2.84
CA PHE A 55 -9.98 19.73 3.86
C PHE A 55 -9.73 18.30 3.36
N SER A 56 -10.06 18.00 2.09
CA SER A 56 -9.87 16.66 1.52
C SER A 56 -8.44 16.40 1.04
N ASP A 57 -7.57 17.40 1.04
CA ASP A 57 -6.20 17.20 0.57
C ASP A 57 -5.37 16.31 1.51
N ARG A 58 -4.42 15.57 0.95
CA ARG A 58 -3.56 14.64 1.68
C ARG A 58 -2.27 15.36 2.08
N GLY A 59 -2.29 16.03 3.23
CA GLY A 59 -1.11 16.69 3.77
C GLY A 59 -0.01 15.69 4.17
N VAL A 60 1.24 15.99 3.78
CA VAL A 60 2.48 15.22 4.04
C VAL A 60 2.42 13.75 3.58
N SER A 61 3.52 13.23 3.02
CA SER A 61 3.57 11.84 2.52
C SER A 61 3.04 10.84 3.56
N SER A 62 1.98 10.10 3.20
CA SER A 62 1.37 9.07 4.05
C SER A 62 2.35 7.95 4.42
N PHE A 63 3.46 7.83 3.70
CA PHE A 63 4.46 6.79 3.89
C PHE A 63 5.85 7.37 4.19
N PRO A 64 6.65 6.68 5.01
CA PRO A 64 8.03 7.08 5.34
C PRO A 64 9.00 6.92 4.16
N VAL A 65 8.57 6.21 3.10
CA VAL A 65 9.29 6.01 1.83
C VAL A 65 8.42 6.58 0.70
N ASP A 66 9.04 7.24 -0.27
CA ASP A 66 8.34 7.73 -1.46
C ASP A 66 8.12 6.57 -2.45
N PHE A 67 6.85 6.21 -2.64
CA PHE A 67 6.44 5.17 -3.59
C PHE A 67 5.90 5.74 -4.91
N ASN A 68 5.93 7.07 -5.10
CA ASN A 68 5.41 7.72 -6.30
C ASN A 68 6.34 7.58 -7.53
N GLY A 69 7.40 6.79 -7.41
CA GLY A 69 8.33 6.51 -8.50
C GLY A 69 9.30 7.66 -8.78
N THR A 70 9.88 7.66 -9.98
CA THR A 70 10.86 8.68 -10.39
C THR A 70 10.18 9.81 -11.16
N ARG A 71 10.92 10.89 -11.47
CA ARG A 71 10.41 11.96 -12.35
C ARG A 71 9.98 11.44 -13.72
N LEU A 72 10.61 10.37 -14.22
CA LEU A 72 10.35 9.74 -15.51
C LEU A 72 9.21 8.73 -15.46
N GLN A 73 9.05 8.03 -14.33
CA GLN A 73 7.97 7.08 -14.11
C GLN A 73 7.21 7.43 -12.84
N LYS A 74 6.24 8.34 -12.98
CA LYS A 74 5.36 8.72 -11.89
C LYS A 74 4.31 7.65 -11.67
N ARG A 75 4.18 7.23 -10.42
CA ARG A 75 3.14 6.33 -9.93
C ARG A 75 2.19 7.15 -9.06
N TYR A 76 0.90 6.82 -9.11
CA TYR A 76 -0.12 7.49 -8.33
C TYR A 76 -0.88 6.48 -7.49
N SER A 77 -1.10 6.81 -6.22
CA SER A 77 -2.03 6.08 -5.35
C SER A 77 -3.18 6.99 -4.97
N MET A 78 -4.40 6.45 -4.96
CA MET A 78 -5.58 7.15 -4.46
C MET A 78 -5.41 7.62 -3.00
N ASN A 79 -4.54 6.95 -2.23
CA ASN A 79 -4.26 7.26 -0.84
C ASN A 79 -3.27 8.43 -0.64
N THR A 80 -2.49 8.79 -1.67
CA THR A 80 -1.41 9.79 -1.57
C THR A 80 -1.54 10.93 -2.57
N VAL A 81 -2.27 10.75 -3.67
CA VAL A 81 -2.47 11.82 -4.65
C VAL A 81 -3.24 12.99 -4.01
N PRO A 82 -2.83 14.25 -4.23
CA PRO A 82 -3.54 15.41 -3.74
C PRO A 82 -4.99 15.45 -4.22
N PHE A 83 -5.84 16.08 -3.43
CA PHE A 83 -7.22 16.29 -3.82
C PHE A 83 -7.29 17.16 -5.09
N GLY A 84 -8.09 16.73 -6.06
CA GLY A 84 -8.19 17.40 -7.36
C GLY A 84 -8.72 16.47 -8.46
N PRO A 85 -8.65 16.90 -9.73
CA PRO A 85 -9.23 16.17 -10.86
C PRO A 85 -8.78 14.71 -10.92
N ARG A 86 -7.48 14.43 -10.74
CA ARG A 86 -6.93 13.06 -10.79
C ARG A 86 -7.49 12.16 -9.69
N TRP A 87 -7.55 12.66 -8.45
CA TRP A 87 -8.12 11.90 -7.34
C TRP A 87 -9.60 11.59 -7.58
N ARG A 88 -10.35 12.58 -8.07
CA ARG A 88 -11.77 12.41 -8.43
C ARG A 88 -11.93 11.38 -9.53
N SER A 89 -11.12 11.43 -10.59
CA SER A 89 -11.14 10.43 -11.68
C SER A 89 -10.94 9.01 -11.16
N PHE A 90 -9.92 8.77 -10.32
CA PHE A 90 -9.72 7.43 -9.74
C PHE A 90 -10.90 6.97 -8.88
N ARG A 91 -11.47 7.86 -8.06
CA ARG A 91 -12.60 7.51 -7.20
C ARG A 91 -13.88 7.25 -7.97
N CYS A 92 -14.19 8.09 -8.95
CA CYS A 92 -15.34 7.90 -9.81
C CYS A 92 -15.18 6.57 -10.57
N ASN A 93 -14.01 6.31 -11.15
CA ASN A 93 -13.71 5.06 -11.85
C ASN A 93 -13.91 3.82 -10.96
N LEU A 94 -13.36 3.82 -9.74
CA LEU A 94 -13.54 2.72 -8.78
C LEU A 94 -15.01 2.55 -8.38
N THR A 95 -15.70 3.65 -8.11
CA THR A 95 -17.11 3.62 -7.66
C THR A 95 -18.04 3.13 -8.77
N SER A 96 -17.89 3.63 -9.99
CA SER A 96 -18.76 3.27 -11.13
C SER A 96 -18.52 1.84 -11.61
N ASN A 97 -17.25 1.39 -11.62
CA ASN A 97 -16.91 0.10 -12.22
C ASN A 97 -16.92 -1.07 -11.24
N ILE A 98 -16.63 -0.83 -9.96
CA ILE A 98 -16.45 -1.89 -8.96
C ILE A 98 -17.52 -1.84 -7.86
N PHE A 99 -17.75 -0.68 -7.26
CA PHE A 99 -18.65 -0.55 -6.11
C PHE A 99 -20.09 -0.14 -6.46
N HIS A 100 -20.41 -0.03 -7.74
CA HIS A 100 -21.76 0.30 -8.16
C HIS A 100 -22.71 -0.88 -7.82
N PRO A 101 -23.91 -0.64 -7.27
CA PRO A 101 -24.82 -1.71 -6.84
C PRO A 101 -25.10 -2.76 -7.92
N SER A 102 -25.22 -2.35 -9.19
CA SER A 102 -25.41 -3.28 -10.32
C SER A 102 -24.24 -4.24 -10.55
N ARG A 103 -23.02 -3.85 -10.15
CA ARG A 103 -21.80 -4.67 -10.23
C ARG A 103 -21.64 -5.54 -8.99
N LEU A 104 -22.01 -5.03 -7.82
CA LEU A 104 -21.97 -5.77 -6.56
C LEU A 104 -22.88 -7.01 -6.60
N GLY A 105 -24.03 -6.92 -7.28
CA GLY A 105 -24.93 -8.08 -7.48
C GLY A 105 -24.25 -9.29 -8.14
N TRP A 106 -23.31 -9.04 -9.06
CA TRP A 106 -22.51 -10.08 -9.73
C TRP A 106 -21.55 -10.81 -8.78
N LEU A 107 -21.13 -10.16 -7.70
CA LEU A 107 -20.24 -10.74 -6.70
C LEU A 107 -20.95 -11.67 -5.73
N GLY A 108 -22.29 -11.73 -5.75
CA GLY A 108 -23.06 -12.47 -4.76
C GLY A 108 -22.68 -13.95 -4.68
N HIS A 109 -22.34 -14.58 -5.81
CA HIS A 109 -21.86 -15.97 -5.80
C HIS A 109 -20.52 -16.08 -5.07
N PHE A 110 -19.54 -15.23 -5.39
CA PHE A 110 -18.22 -15.27 -4.79
C PHE A 110 -18.25 -14.88 -3.31
N GLN A 111 -19.09 -13.92 -2.92
CA GLN A 111 -19.31 -13.59 -1.51
C GLN A 111 -19.81 -14.81 -0.72
N ARG A 112 -20.74 -15.59 -1.28
CA ARG A 112 -21.20 -16.84 -0.65
C ARG A 112 -20.08 -17.86 -0.53
N GLU A 113 -19.23 -18.00 -1.55
CA GLU A 113 -18.06 -18.90 -1.49
C GLU A 113 -17.07 -18.46 -0.41
N ALA A 114 -16.76 -17.17 -0.34
CA ALA A 114 -15.87 -16.63 0.69
C ALA A 114 -16.43 -16.83 2.10
N VAL A 115 -17.74 -16.62 2.30
CA VAL A 115 -18.40 -16.89 3.59
C VAL A 115 -18.34 -18.38 3.93
N LYS A 116 -18.60 -19.27 2.97
CA LYS A 116 -18.47 -20.72 3.20
C LYS A 116 -17.04 -21.11 3.57
N ALA A 117 -16.04 -20.57 2.88
CA ALA A 117 -14.62 -20.80 3.17
C ALA A 117 -14.25 -20.27 4.57
N LEU A 118 -14.75 -19.09 4.94
CA LEU A 118 -14.56 -18.52 6.28
C LEU A 118 -15.14 -19.43 7.36
N VAL A 119 -16.39 -19.87 7.21
CA VAL A 119 -17.06 -20.75 8.18
C VAL A 119 -16.32 -22.08 8.28
N ALA A 120 -15.93 -22.68 7.16
CA ALA A 120 -15.17 -23.93 7.16
C ALA A 120 -13.83 -23.80 7.90
N ASP A 121 -13.10 -22.72 7.65
CA ASP A 121 -11.80 -22.46 8.28
C ASP A 121 -11.91 -22.19 9.79
N LEU A 122 -12.97 -21.48 10.23
CA LEU A 122 -13.25 -21.26 11.66
C LEU A 122 -13.67 -22.56 12.35
N SER A 123 -14.54 -23.35 11.71
CA SER A 123 -14.97 -24.65 12.25
C SER A 123 -13.81 -25.63 12.39
N ALA A 124 -12.85 -25.62 11.47
CA ALA A 124 -11.65 -26.44 11.53
C ALA A 124 -10.70 -26.04 12.68
N GLN A 125 -10.72 -24.77 13.11
CA GLN A 125 -9.92 -24.27 14.25
C GLN A 125 -10.61 -24.48 15.60
N CYS A 126 -11.92 -24.69 15.63
CA CYS A 126 -12.71 -24.91 16.84
C CYS A 126 -12.16 -26.01 17.79
N PRO A 127 -11.57 -27.13 17.33
CA PRO A 127 -11.00 -28.14 18.23
C PRO A 127 -9.78 -27.66 19.03
N ALA A 128 -9.14 -26.56 18.61
CA ALA A 128 -7.92 -26.04 19.21
C ALA A 128 -8.16 -25.05 20.36
N GLY A 129 -9.43 -24.72 20.69
CA GLY A 129 -9.82 -23.86 21.82
C GLY A 129 -9.62 -22.35 21.62
N GLU A 130 -8.70 -21.93 20.75
CA GLU A 130 -8.47 -20.53 20.37
C GLU A 130 -8.56 -20.36 18.85
N VAL A 131 -9.33 -19.36 18.38
CA VAL A 131 -9.59 -19.14 16.95
C VAL A 131 -9.23 -17.71 16.56
N THR A 132 -8.29 -17.57 15.62
CA THR A 132 -7.86 -16.25 15.10
C THR A 132 -8.74 -15.82 13.93
N VAL A 133 -9.84 -15.13 14.25
CA VAL A 133 -10.83 -14.66 13.25
C VAL A 133 -10.21 -13.77 12.18
N ARG A 134 -9.24 -12.92 12.56
CA ARG A 134 -8.58 -11.98 11.65
C ARG A 134 -7.97 -12.68 10.44
N ASP A 135 -7.26 -13.78 10.67
CA ASP A 135 -6.52 -14.47 9.60
C ASP A 135 -7.46 -15.28 8.71
N SER A 136 -8.49 -15.87 9.30
CA SER A 136 -9.57 -16.53 8.55
C SER A 136 -10.32 -15.55 7.66
N LEU A 137 -10.62 -14.34 8.18
CA LEU A 137 -11.26 -13.28 7.41
C LEU A 137 -10.40 -12.81 6.24
N HIS A 138 -9.11 -12.55 6.47
CA HIS A 138 -8.19 -12.20 5.39
C HIS A 138 -8.06 -13.34 4.36
N ARG A 139 -8.02 -14.60 4.81
CA ARG A 139 -8.00 -15.77 3.91
C ARG A 139 -9.22 -15.82 3.00
N ALA A 140 -10.40 -15.51 3.52
CA ALA A 140 -11.65 -15.52 2.77
C ALA A 140 -11.82 -14.33 1.82
N ILE A 141 -11.42 -13.12 2.24
CA ILE A 141 -11.67 -11.88 1.46
C ILE A 141 -10.65 -11.67 0.34
N PHE A 142 -9.38 -12.01 0.54
CA PHE A 142 -8.33 -11.70 -0.44
C PHE A 142 -8.56 -12.29 -1.85
N PRO A 143 -9.04 -13.54 -2.00
CA PRO A 143 -9.40 -14.07 -3.32
C PRO A 143 -10.44 -13.21 -4.03
N LEU A 144 -11.44 -12.69 -3.30
CA LEU A 144 -12.44 -11.78 -3.87
C LEU A 144 -11.83 -10.48 -4.36
N LEU A 145 -10.93 -9.88 -3.57
CA LEU A 145 -10.26 -8.63 -3.93
C LEU A 145 -9.35 -8.81 -5.15
N VAL A 146 -8.59 -9.90 -5.21
CA VAL A 146 -7.73 -10.21 -6.37
C VAL A 146 -8.59 -10.42 -7.62
N ARG A 147 -9.71 -11.13 -7.49
CA ARG A 147 -10.67 -11.31 -8.60
C ARG A 147 -11.31 -10.01 -9.07
N LEU A 148 -11.66 -9.12 -8.15
CA LEU A 148 -12.16 -7.79 -8.49
C LEU A 148 -11.12 -6.97 -9.27
N CYS A 149 -9.87 -7.05 -8.86
CA CYS A 149 -8.78 -6.28 -9.46
C CYS A 149 -8.31 -6.83 -10.80
N PHE A 150 -8.11 -8.14 -10.90
CA PHE A 150 -7.44 -8.80 -12.01
C PHE A 150 -8.33 -9.78 -12.79
N GLY A 151 -9.58 -9.96 -12.37
CA GLY A 151 -10.51 -10.92 -12.98
C GLY A 151 -10.25 -12.36 -12.58
N ASP A 152 -10.78 -13.26 -13.41
CA ASP A 152 -10.78 -14.70 -13.14
C ASP A 152 -9.50 -15.39 -13.63
N GLY A 153 -9.17 -16.51 -12.97
CA GLY A 153 -8.06 -17.38 -13.36
C GLY A 153 -6.73 -17.08 -12.67
N VAL A 154 -6.72 -16.26 -11.61
CA VAL A 154 -5.52 -16.05 -10.80
C VAL A 154 -5.29 -17.25 -9.88
N ASP A 155 -4.10 -17.84 -9.94
CA ASP A 155 -3.69 -18.96 -9.08
C ASP A 155 -3.77 -18.57 -7.59
N MET A 156 -4.31 -19.47 -6.77
CA MET A 156 -4.41 -19.27 -5.33
C MET A 156 -3.05 -19.09 -4.64
N HIS A 157 -1.98 -19.66 -5.18
CA HIS A 157 -0.61 -19.42 -4.71
C HIS A 157 -0.21 -17.95 -4.88
N VAL A 158 -0.55 -17.35 -6.03
CA VAL A 158 -0.31 -15.93 -6.30
C VAL A 158 -1.18 -15.04 -5.40
N VAL A 159 -2.44 -15.41 -5.19
CA VAL A 159 -3.34 -14.73 -4.23
C VAL A 159 -2.72 -14.73 -2.82
N HIS A 160 -2.19 -15.88 -2.39
CA HIS A 160 -1.53 -16.01 -1.09
C HIS A 160 -0.28 -15.14 -1.00
N ALA A 161 0.56 -15.13 -2.03
CA ALA A 161 1.77 -14.29 -2.10
C ALA A 161 1.44 -12.79 -2.07
N ILE A 162 0.40 -12.36 -2.78
CA ILE A 162 -0.10 -10.98 -2.75
C ILE A 162 -0.55 -10.63 -1.32
N ARG A 163 -1.33 -11.52 -0.68
CA ARG A 163 -1.81 -11.30 0.69
C ARG A 163 -0.67 -11.16 1.68
N SER A 164 0.26 -12.11 1.72
CA SER A 164 1.37 -12.09 2.66
C SER A 164 2.25 -10.86 2.47
N THR A 165 2.50 -10.46 1.23
CA THR A 165 3.30 -9.27 0.91
C THR A 165 2.56 -7.97 1.29
N LEU A 166 1.23 -7.90 1.09
CA LEU A 166 0.43 -6.75 1.53
C LEU A 166 0.35 -6.66 3.06
N GLN A 167 0.22 -7.78 3.76
CA GLN A 167 0.27 -7.82 5.22
C GLN A 167 1.63 -7.33 5.73
N GLU A 168 2.73 -7.83 5.16
CA GLU A 168 4.09 -7.34 5.48
C GLU A 168 4.23 -5.84 5.22
N PHE A 169 3.65 -5.34 4.13
CA PHE A 169 3.65 -3.91 3.82
C PHE A 169 2.94 -3.13 4.93
N PHE A 170 1.70 -3.49 5.28
CA PHE A 170 0.92 -2.76 6.28
C PHE A 170 1.53 -2.83 7.68
N ASP A 171 2.00 -4.00 8.10
CA ASP A 171 2.67 -4.20 9.38
C ASP A 171 3.99 -3.40 9.46
N GLY A 172 4.67 -3.24 8.32
CA GLY A 172 5.90 -2.47 8.20
C GLY A 172 5.74 -0.95 8.25
N ILE A 173 4.53 -0.40 8.03
CA ILE A 173 4.31 1.07 7.98
C ILE A 173 4.67 1.73 9.31
N ASN A 174 4.16 1.22 10.42
CA ASN A 174 4.33 1.88 11.73
C ASN A 174 5.79 1.82 12.21
N PRO A 175 6.49 0.67 12.17
CA PRO A 175 7.92 0.63 12.46
C PRO A 175 8.74 1.53 11.54
N ALA A 176 8.45 1.55 10.23
CA ALA A 176 9.15 2.42 9.29
C ALA A 176 8.90 3.91 9.59
N ARG A 177 7.68 4.31 9.97
CA ARG A 177 7.38 5.69 10.40
C ARG A 177 8.15 6.08 11.67
N ALA A 178 8.28 5.17 12.63
CA ALA A 178 9.05 5.41 13.85
C ALA A 178 10.56 5.60 13.55
N LEU A 179 11.09 4.88 12.56
CA LEU A 179 12.49 4.98 12.15
C LEU A 179 12.77 6.19 11.23
N ALA A 180 11.79 6.65 10.46
CA ALA A 180 11.94 7.71 9.46
C ALA A 180 12.65 8.99 9.94
N PRO A 181 12.36 9.56 11.13
CA PRO A 181 13.01 10.80 11.58
C PRO A 181 14.46 10.60 12.01
N SER A 182 14.88 9.37 12.38
CA SER A 182 16.22 9.10 12.92
C SER A 182 17.12 8.43 11.89
N MET A 183 18.16 9.14 11.43
CA MET A 183 19.18 8.56 10.54
C MET A 183 19.93 7.40 11.21
N LEU A 184 20.26 7.53 12.50
CA LEU A 184 20.88 6.46 13.28
C LEU A 184 19.93 5.28 13.44
N GLY A 185 18.65 5.53 13.71
CA GLY A 185 17.62 4.49 13.75
C GLY A 185 17.51 3.73 12.43
N ARG A 186 17.49 4.44 11.28
CA ARG A 186 17.51 3.82 9.96
C ARG A 186 18.79 3.05 9.68
N LEU A 187 19.94 3.48 10.19
CA LEU A 187 21.21 2.77 10.01
C LEU A 187 21.29 1.51 10.87
N VAL A 188 20.90 1.59 12.14
CA VAL A 188 20.88 0.45 13.07
C VAL A 188 19.87 -0.60 12.60
N HIS A 189 18.66 -0.16 12.22
CA HIS A 189 17.60 -1.03 11.71
C HIS A 189 17.54 -1.06 10.18
N TRP A 190 18.68 -0.94 9.49
CA TRP A 190 18.74 -0.84 8.03
C TRP A 190 18.09 -2.01 7.30
N ARG A 191 18.21 -3.22 7.84
CA ARG A 191 17.56 -4.42 7.28
C ARG A 191 16.04 -4.29 7.28
N GLN A 192 15.46 -3.78 8.37
CA GLN A 192 14.02 -3.57 8.48
C GLN A 192 13.56 -2.45 7.55
N TRP A 193 14.32 -1.35 7.49
CA TRP A 193 14.04 -0.25 6.58
C TRP A 193 14.07 -0.69 5.11
N LEU A 194 15.10 -1.43 4.68
CA LEU A 194 15.21 -1.95 3.32
C LEU A 194 14.13 -2.97 3.00
N ARG A 195 13.76 -3.85 3.94
CA ARG A 195 12.63 -4.77 3.77
C ARG A 195 11.34 -4.01 3.47
N PHE A 196 11.01 -3.00 4.29
CA PHE A 196 9.82 -2.17 4.05
C PHE A 196 9.91 -1.43 2.71
N ALA A 197 11.03 -0.76 2.43
CA ALA A 197 11.22 -0.03 1.18
C ALA A 197 11.10 -0.92 -0.06
N GLY A 198 11.60 -2.16 0.01
CA GLY A 198 11.53 -3.14 -1.08
C GLY A 198 10.18 -3.86 -1.21
N THR A 199 9.27 -3.71 -0.24
CA THR A 199 7.97 -4.40 -0.29
C THR A 199 7.10 -3.91 -1.43
N PHE A 200 7.18 -2.62 -1.77
CA PHE A 200 6.43 -2.07 -2.90
C PHE A 200 6.89 -2.65 -4.24
N GLU A 201 8.20 -2.84 -4.45
CA GLU A 201 8.70 -3.47 -5.68
C GLU A 201 8.36 -4.97 -5.74
N ARG A 202 8.33 -5.66 -4.60
CA ARG A 202 7.81 -7.05 -4.55
C ARG A 202 6.34 -7.13 -4.95
N LEU A 203 5.50 -6.20 -4.46
CA LEU A 203 4.10 -6.10 -4.88
C LEU A 203 3.98 -5.81 -6.38
N ASN A 204 4.77 -4.87 -6.91
CA ASN A 204 4.77 -4.58 -8.35
C ASN A 204 5.18 -5.80 -9.18
N ALA A 205 6.15 -6.58 -8.73
CA ALA A 205 6.59 -7.79 -9.42
C ALA A 205 5.48 -8.87 -9.47
N LEU A 206 4.63 -8.94 -8.43
CA LEU A 206 3.46 -9.82 -8.42
C LEU A 206 2.32 -9.31 -9.31
N PHE A 207 2.09 -7.99 -9.33
CA PHE A 207 1.01 -7.40 -10.14
C PHE A 207 1.35 -7.29 -11.63
N GLY A 208 2.63 -7.12 -11.98
CA GLY A 208 3.08 -6.93 -13.35
C GLY A 208 2.58 -8.00 -14.32
N PRO A 209 2.81 -9.30 -14.06
CA PRO A 209 2.31 -10.39 -14.90
C PRO A 209 0.79 -10.40 -15.03
N LEU A 210 0.06 -10.14 -13.94
CA LEU A 210 -1.41 -10.11 -13.95
C LEU A 210 -1.96 -8.96 -14.80
N ILE A 211 -1.33 -7.78 -14.73
CA ILE A 211 -1.70 -6.63 -15.57
C ILE A 211 -1.42 -6.92 -17.04
N GLU A 212 -0.28 -7.52 -17.34
CA GLU A 212 0.13 -7.86 -18.70
C GLU A 212 -0.79 -8.94 -19.32
N GLU A 213 -1.18 -9.95 -18.54
CA GLU A 213 -2.20 -10.93 -18.96
C GLU A 213 -3.53 -10.27 -19.30
N ARG A 214 -3.97 -9.29 -18.49
CA ARG A 214 -5.20 -8.55 -18.76
C ARG A 214 -5.09 -7.66 -19.98
N ARG A 215 -3.94 -7.00 -20.19
CA ARG A 215 -3.68 -6.20 -21.40
C ARG A 215 -3.74 -7.05 -22.68
N ARG A 216 -3.32 -8.32 -22.63
CA ARG A 216 -3.33 -9.23 -23.80
C ARG A 216 -4.71 -9.84 -24.08
N ARG A 217 -5.56 -10.03 -23.06
CA ARG A 217 -6.92 -10.54 -23.26
C ARG A 217 -7.75 -9.49 -24.01
N SER A 218 -8.22 -9.84 -25.20
CA SER A 218 -9.21 -9.02 -25.93
C SER A 218 -10.49 -8.88 -25.10
N LYS A 219 -11.17 -7.72 -25.18
CA LYS A 219 -12.33 -7.31 -24.35
C LYS A 219 -13.59 -8.19 -24.49
N CYS A 220 -13.51 -9.36 -25.13
CA CYS A 220 -14.66 -10.19 -25.45
C CYS A 220 -15.03 -11.11 -24.28
N GLY A 221 -16.11 -10.77 -23.57
CA GLY A 221 -16.99 -11.76 -22.91
C GLY A 221 -16.65 -12.20 -21.48
N GLY A 222 -15.99 -11.38 -20.65
CA GLY A 222 -15.67 -11.71 -19.25
C GLY A 222 -15.99 -10.62 -18.23
N PHE A 223 -15.83 -10.92 -16.94
CA PHE A 223 -15.92 -9.94 -15.86
C PHE A 223 -14.95 -8.77 -16.11
N HIS A 224 -15.50 -7.56 -16.16
CA HIS A 224 -14.74 -6.34 -16.33
C HIS A 224 -14.06 -5.98 -15.01
N SER A 225 -12.77 -6.26 -14.91
CA SER A 225 -12.00 -6.03 -13.70
C SER A 225 -11.62 -4.57 -13.52
N TYR A 226 -11.16 -4.25 -12.33
CA TYR A 226 -10.70 -2.89 -12.04
C TYR A 226 -9.50 -2.49 -12.90
N VAL A 227 -8.58 -3.42 -13.18
CA VAL A 227 -7.44 -3.15 -14.08
C VAL A 227 -7.94 -2.77 -15.47
N ASP A 228 -8.97 -3.44 -16.01
CA ASP A 228 -9.54 -3.10 -17.31
C ASP A 228 -10.07 -1.65 -17.32
N SER A 229 -10.78 -1.26 -16.25
CA SER A 229 -11.28 0.12 -16.11
C SER A 229 -10.17 1.18 -15.91
N LEU A 230 -9.01 0.78 -15.39
CA LEU A 230 -7.86 1.67 -15.23
C LEU A 230 -7.05 1.81 -16.51
N LEU A 231 -7.01 0.78 -17.36
CA LEU A 231 -6.36 0.83 -18.68
C LEU A 231 -7.10 1.74 -19.66
N GLU A 232 -8.38 2.01 -19.41
CA GLU A 232 -9.24 2.90 -20.21
C GLU A 232 -9.30 4.35 -19.70
N LEU A 233 -8.71 4.63 -18.52
CA LEU A 233 -8.78 5.93 -17.84
C LEU A 233 -7.67 6.89 -18.31
#